data_AF-A0A660TKD4-F1
#
_entry.id   AF-A0A660TKD4-F1
#
_cell.length_a   1.000
_cell.length_b   1.000
_cell.length_c   1.000
_cell.angle_alpha   90.00
_cell.angle_beta   90.00
_cell.angle_gamma   90.00
#
_symmetry.space_group_name_H-M   'P 1'
#
loop_
_entity.id
_entity.type
_entity.pdbx_description
1 polymer ?
#
loop_
_entity_poly.entity_id
_entity_poly.type
_entity_poly.pdbx_seq_one_letter_code
_entity_poly.pdbx_strand_id
1 'polypeptide(L)'
;MGKNSSFKFQNRAFSLTQFPQDLKNSLINELEFFFGNDKLRINHAKRVLDFAEKLLKYEGGNPRIVIPTAIFHDVGIKISEEKYASSAPPLQEKQGPPVTEKILKKYYFTDEEISNVCEIISHHHSKRFLKTLEGKIVFDADWLVNYGDQSKLKDREKIKSIINKLFFTNSAKKIAKSLYL
;
A
#
# COMPACT_ATOMS: atom_id res chain seq x y z
N MET A 1 18.34 -17.22 -39.35
CA MET A 1 17.82 -17.61 -38.02
C MET A 1 18.07 -16.46 -37.05
N GLY A 2 17.05 -15.69 -36.72
CA GLY A 2 17.13 -14.60 -35.73
C GLY A 2 15.77 -14.47 -35.06
N LYS A 3 15.59 -15.13 -33.91
CA LYS A 3 14.36 -15.02 -33.12
C LYS A 3 14.48 -13.78 -32.23
N ASN A 4 14.02 -12.64 -32.73
CA ASN A 4 13.63 -11.52 -31.87
C ASN A 4 12.33 -11.91 -31.15
N SER A 5 12.44 -12.41 -29.92
CA SER A 5 11.27 -12.62 -29.06
C SER A 5 10.81 -11.27 -28.49
N SER A 6 9.99 -10.57 -29.27
CA SER A 6 9.18 -9.47 -28.77
C SER A 6 8.25 -10.01 -27.67
N PHE A 7 8.44 -9.56 -26.42
CA PHE A 7 7.52 -9.83 -25.33
C PHE A 7 6.17 -9.16 -25.62
N LYS A 8 5.24 -9.93 -26.19
CA LYS A 8 3.83 -9.55 -26.26
C LYS A 8 3.17 -9.94 -24.95
N PHE A 9 2.99 -8.99 -24.04
CA PHE A 9 1.99 -9.15 -22.98
C PHE A 9 0.62 -9.15 -23.65
N GLN A 10 -0.06 -10.29 -23.60
CA GLN A 10 -1.42 -10.42 -24.10
C GLN A 10 -2.32 -9.46 -23.30
N ASN A 11 -2.93 -8.52 -24.03
CA ASN A 11 -4.03 -7.69 -23.58
C ASN A 11 -5.18 -8.58 -23.09
N ARG A 12 -5.31 -8.76 -21.78
CA ARG A 12 -6.63 -9.00 -21.18
C ARG A 12 -7.25 -7.64 -20.92
N ALA A 13 -8.32 -7.34 -21.63
CA ALA A 13 -9.14 -6.16 -21.39
C ALA A 13 -9.64 -6.18 -19.95
N PHE A 14 -9.02 -5.38 -19.07
CA PHE A 14 -9.49 -5.11 -17.73
C PHE A 14 -10.34 -3.84 -17.78
N SER A 15 -11.62 -4.03 -18.04
CA SER A 15 -12.67 -3.00 -17.93
C SER A 15 -13.83 -3.75 -17.31
N LEU A 16 -14.11 -3.60 -16.00
CA LEU A 16 -14.71 -2.46 -15.30
C LEU A 16 -14.17 -2.51 -13.85
N THR A 17 -13.69 -1.48 -13.14
CA THR A 17 -13.80 -0.02 -13.13
C THR A 17 -12.45 0.51 -12.65
N GLN A 18 -11.87 1.50 -13.33
CA GLN A 18 -10.75 2.23 -12.73
C GLN A 18 -11.30 2.98 -11.50
N PHE A 19 -10.53 3.00 -10.41
CA PHE A 19 -10.91 3.78 -9.24
C PHE A 19 -11.09 5.25 -9.67
N PRO A 20 -12.22 5.92 -9.33
CA PRO A 20 -12.49 7.25 -9.83
C PRO A 20 -11.38 8.22 -9.46
N GLN A 21 -10.79 8.87 -10.46
CA GLN A 21 -9.61 9.72 -10.24
C GLN A 21 -9.93 10.92 -9.32
N ASP A 22 -11.13 11.50 -9.43
CA ASP A 22 -11.57 12.59 -8.56
C ASP A 22 -11.73 12.15 -7.11
N LEU A 23 -12.20 10.91 -6.89
CA LEU A 23 -12.24 10.32 -5.55
C LEU A 23 -10.83 10.12 -5.01
N LYS A 24 -9.90 9.60 -5.82
CA LYS A 24 -8.50 9.41 -5.41
C LYS A 24 -7.86 10.73 -5.00
N ASN A 25 -8.03 11.76 -5.82
CA ASN A 25 -7.53 13.11 -5.53
C ASN A 25 -8.15 13.64 -4.23
N SER A 26 -9.44 13.43 -4.01
CA SER A 26 -10.12 13.84 -2.77
C SER A 26 -9.55 13.14 -1.54
N LEU A 27 -9.28 11.83 -1.62
CA LEU A 27 -8.67 11.08 -0.52
C LEU A 27 -7.22 11.50 -0.24
N ILE A 28 -6.44 11.80 -1.29
CA ILE A 28 -5.09 12.37 -1.14
C ILE A 28 -5.16 13.74 -0.46
N ASN A 29 -6.14 14.58 -0.82
CA ASN A 29 -6.33 15.89 -0.17
C ASN A 29 -6.69 15.73 1.32
N GLU A 30 -7.54 14.76 1.68
CA GLU A 30 -7.83 14.44 3.09
C GLU A 30 -6.57 14.00 3.85
N LEU A 31 -5.72 13.18 3.21
CA LEU A 31 -4.43 12.77 3.78
C LEU A 31 -3.50 13.98 4.01
N GLU A 32 -3.34 14.84 3.01
CA GLU A 32 -2.51 16.04 3.09
C GLU A 32 -3.02 17.00 4.16
N PHE A 33 -4.33 17.22 4.22
CA PHE A 33 -4.95 18.02 5.26
C PHE A 33 -4.71 17.42 6.65
N PHE A 34 -4.84 16.10 6.79
CA PHE A 34 -4.64 15.41 8.06
C PHE A 34 -3.20 15.52 8.55
N PHE A 35 -2.21 15.31 7.68
CA PHE A 35 -0.79 15.37 8.05
C PHE A 35 -0.22 16.79 8.08
N GLY A 36 -0.85 17.76 7.41
CA GLY A 36 -0.42 19.15 7.38
C GLY A 36 1.01 19.30 6.86
N ASN A 37 1.92 19.77 7.71
CA ASN A 37 3.31 20.02 7.33
C ASN A 37 4.21 18.76 7.33
N ASP A 38 3.68 17.59 7.70
CA ASP A 38 4.43 16.33 7.70
C ASP A 38 4.60 15.76 6.28
N LYS A 39 5.51 16.40 5.53
CA LYS A 39 5.82 16.03 4.14
C LYS A 39 6.42 14.63 4.03
N LEU A 40 7.08 14.14 5.08
CA LEU A 40 7.69 12.81 5.05
C LEU A 40 6.61 11.73 4.94
N ARG A 41 5.60 11.78 5.82
CA ARG A 41 4.50 10.80 5.82
C ARG A 41 3.59 10.94 4.60
N ILE A 42 3.33 12.17 4.16
CA ILE A 42 2.57 12.43 2.92
C ILE A 42 3.29 11.81 1.71
N ASN A 43 4.59 12.05 1.56
CA ASN A 43 5.36 11.53 0.43
C ASN A 43 5.51 10.01 0.50
N HIS A 44 5.66 9.44 1.69
CA HIS A 44 5.65 7.99 1.90
C HIS A 44 4.35 7.38 1.36
N ALA A 45 3.19 7.81 1.87
CA ALA A 45 1.89 7.30 1.46
C ALA A 45 1.63 7.44 -0.05
N LYS A 46 2.08 8.53 -0.69
CA LYS A 46 2.00 8.69 -2.16
C LYS A 46 2.84 7.67 -2.92
N ARG A 47 4.07 7.40 -2.47
CA ARG A 47 4.94 6.36 -3.08
C ARG A 47 4.35 4.97 -2.86
N VAL A 48 3.76 4.71 -1.70
CA VAL A 48 3.05 3.46 -1.41
C VAL A 48 1.85 3.32 -2.34
N LEU A 49 1.04 4.36 -2.52
CA LEU A 49 -0.07 4.38 -3.47
C LEU A 49 0.39 4.06 -4.91
N ASP A 50 1.49 4.65 -5.38
CA ASP A 50 2.02 4.39 -6.72
C ASP A 50 2.38 2.92 -6.93
N PHE A 51 2.97 2.27 -5.92
CA PHE A 51 3.24 0.83 -5.97
C PHE A 51 1.97 0.00 -5.84
N ALA A 52 1.04 0.38 -4.96
CA ALA A 52 -0.22 -0.32 -4.78
C ALA A 52 -1.04 -0.33 -6.08
N GLU A 53 -1.13 0.79 -6.81
CA GLU A 53 -1.80 0.86 -8.11
C GLU A 53 -1.12 -0.02 -9.18
N LYS A 54 0.22 -0.11 -9.17
CA LYS A 54 0.96 -1.01 -10.07
C LYS A 54 0.66 -2.47 -9.74
N LEU A 55 0.72 -2.85 -8.47
CA LEU A 55 0.45 -4.21 -8.01
C LEU A 55 -1.00 -4.61 -8.29
N LEU A 56 -1.97 -3.72 -8.04
CA LEU A 56 -3.38 -3.93 -8.35
C LEU A 56 -3.62 -4.28 -9.82
N LYS A 57 -2.89 -3.63 -10.75
CA LYS A 57 -2.97 -3.94 -12.19
C LYS A 57 -2.50 -5.36 -12.54
N TYR A 58 -1.55 -5.91 -11.79
CA TYR A 58 -0.97 -7.24 -12.06
C TYR A 58 -1.66 -8.36 -11.28
N GLU A 59 -2.02 -8.11 -10.03
CA GLU A 59 -2.59 -9.10 -9.11
C GLU A 59 -4.12 -9.10 -9.12
N GLY A 60 -4.74 -7.99 -9.54
CA GLY A 60 -6.17 -7.75 -9.34
C GLY A 60 -6.47 -7.31 -7.91
N GLY A 61 -7.65 -7.67 -7.41
CA GLY A 61 -8.16 -7.23 -6.11
C GLY A 61 -9.09 -6.03 -6.21
N ASN A 62 -9.69 -5.64 -5.09
CA ASN A 62 -10.65 -4.54 -5.07
C ASN A 62 -9.95 -3.16 -4.94
N PRO A 63 -9.99 -2.29 -5.97
CA PRO A 63 -9.45 -0.93 -5.88
C PRO A 63 -10.05 -0.10 -4.75
N ARG A 64 -11.33 -0.32 -4.40
CA ARG A 64 -12.03 0.39 -3.33
C ARG A 64 -11.58 -0.01 -1.93
N ILE A 65 -10.74 -1.04 -1.82
CA ILE A 65 -10.08 -1.42 -0.57
C ILE A 65 -8.60 -1.01 -0.63
N VAL A 66 -7.88 -1.38 -1.69
CA VAL A 66 -6.42 -1.18 -1.79
C VAL A 66 -6.04 0.30 -1.77
N ILE A 67 -6.69 1.14 -2.57
CA ILE A 67 -6.32 2.56 -2.71
C ILE A 67 -6.51 3.34 -1.41
N PRO A 68 -7.68 3.35 -0.76
CA PRO A 68 -7.83 4.04 0.52
C PRO A 68 -6.92 3.46 1.60
N THR A 69 -6.71 2.14 1.63
CA THR A 69 -5.77 1.53 2.59
C THR A 69 -4.35 2.03 2.37
N ALA A 70 -3.86 2.06 1.13
CA ALA A 70 -2.51 2.56 0.81
C ALA A 70 -2.35 4.05 1.19
N ILE A 71 -3.37 4.87 0.94
CA ILE A 71 -3.38 6.29 1.31
C ILE A 71 -3.33 6.47 2.83
N PHE A 72 -4.12 5.70 3.59
CA PHE A 72 -4.34 5.96 5.01
C PHE A 72 -3.62 5.02 5.98
N HIS A 73 -2.83 4.04 5.54
CA HIS A 73 -2.23 3.03 6.43
C HIS A 73 -1.50 3.63 7.65
N ASP A 74 -0.78 4.74 7.44
CA ASP A 74 0.05 5.40 8.45
C ASP A 74 -0.65 6.51 9.26
N VAL A 75 -1.94 6.80 9.03
CA VAL A 75 -2.63 7.91 9.76
C VAL A 75 -2.68 7.68 11.28
N GLY A 76 -2.53 6.42 11.72
CA GLY A 76 -2.43 6.06 13.13
C GLY A 76 -1.17 6.64 13.82
N ILE A 77 -0.12 6.96 13.08
CA ILE A 77 1.13 7.50 13.64
C ILE A 77 0.88 8.82 14.34
N LYS A 78 0.25 9.78 13.66
CA LYS A 78 0.02 11.14 14.20
C LYS A 78 -0.74 11.10 15.52
N ILE A 79 -1.84 10.33 15.57
CA ILE A 79 -2.65 10.20 16.79
C ILE A 79 -1.88 9.49 17.91
N SER A 80 -1.02 8.53 17.56
CA SER A 80 -0.21 7.82 18.54
C SER A 80 0.83 8.75 19.17
N GLU A 81 1.48 9.58 18.35
CA GLU A 81 2.45 10.58 18.81
C GLU A 81 1.78 11.65 19.69
N GLU A 82 0.63 12.18 19.26
CA GLU A 82 -0.11 13.22 20.01
C GLU A 82 -0.60 12.72 21.38
N LYS A 83 -1.09 11.47 21.47
CA LYS A 83 -1.68 10.93 22.70
C LYS A 83 -0.67 10.24 23.63
N TYR A 84 0.36 9.62 23.07
CA TYR A 84 1.25 8.71 23.81
C TYR A 84 2.73 9.04 23.67
N ALA A 85 3.10 10.10 22.93
CA ALA A 85 4.49 10.43 22.60
C ALA A 85 5.24 9.22 22.01
N SER A 86 4.54 8.37 21.25
CA SER A 86 5.06 7.13 20.71
C SER A 86 4.42 6.81 19.37
N SER A 87 5.20 6.29 18.44
CA SER A 87 4.75 5.72 17.18
C SER A 87 4.84 4.19 17.19
N ALA A 88 4.71 3.53 18.35
CA ALA A 88 4.83 2.07 18.40
C ALA A 88 3.75 1.38 17.53
N PRO A 89 4.08 0.31 16.79
CA PRO A 89 3.16 -0.33 15.85
C PRO A 89 1.77 -0.68 16.42
N PRO A 90 1.64 -1.26 17.65
CA PRO A 90 0.31 -1.56 18.21
C PRO A 90 -0.55 -0.32 18.47
N LEU A 91 0.07 0.84 18.70
CA LEU A 91 -0.67 2.10 18.85
C LEU A 91 -1.18 2.57 17.48
N GLN A 92 -0.34 2.53 16.44
CA GLN A 92 -0.75 2.92 15.10
C GLN A 92 -1.94 2.08 14.60
N GLU A 93 -1.83 0.75 14.74
CA GLU A 93 -2.88 -0.21 14.42
C GLU A 93 -4.20 0.07 15.15
N LYS A 94 -4.11 0.53 16.40
CA LYS A 94 -5.29 0.91 17.19
C LYS A 94 -5.88 2.26 16.77
N GLN A 95 -5.05 3.24 16.40
CA GLN A 95 -5.50 4.61 16.14
C GLN A 95 -5.85 4.89 14.68
N GLY A 96 -5.30 4.13 13.72
CA GLY A 96 -5.53 4.33 12.28
C GLY A 96 -6.97 4.07 11.82
N PRO A 97 -7.64 2.97 12.24
CA PRO A 97 -8.97 2.63 11.77
C PRO A 97 -10.04 3.70 12.09
N PRO A 98 -10.15 4.25 13.31
CA PRO A 98 -11.14 5.28 13.62
C PRO A 98 -10.99 6.56 12.77
N VAL A 99 -9.75 6.95 12.46
CA VAL A 99 -9.48 8.11 11.59
C VAL A 99 -9.94 7.82 10.16
N THR A 100 -9.56 6.64 9.64
CA THR A 100 -9.90 6.23 8.28
C THR A 100 -11.40 6.10 8.09
N GLU A 101 -12.09 5.44 9.02
CA GLU A 101 -13.56 5.30 9.02
C GLU A 101 -14.24 6.66 8.93
N LYS A 102 -13.82 7.63 9.76
CA LYS A 102 -14.39 8.98 9.78
C LYS A 102 -14.20 9.70 8.43
N ILE A 103 -13.06 9.53 7.77
CA ILE A 103 -12.79 10.13 6.46
C ILE A 103 -13.65 9.46 5.39
N LEU A 104 -13.63 8.12 5.31
CA LEU A 104 -14.33 7.39 4.24
C LEU A 104 -15.86 7.55 4.30
N LYS A 105 -16.45 7.74 5.50
CA LYS A 105 -17.87 8.05 5.69
C LYS A 105 -18.33 9.36 5.02
N LYS A 106 -17.42 10.27 4.68
CA LYS A 106 -17.74 11.50 3.93
C LYS A 106 -17.95 11.24 2.43
N TYR A 107 -17.57 10.05 1.95
CA TYR A 107 -17.57 9.67 0.55
C TYR A 107 -18.48 8.45 0.32
N TYR A 108 -18.73 8.12 -0.94
CA TYR A 108 -19.61 7.02 -1.35
C TYR A 108 -18.92 5.63 -1.20
N PHE A 109 -18.46 5.28 0.00
CA PHE A 109 -18.03 3.92 0.35
C PHE A 109 -19.15 3.18 1.08
N THR A 110 -19.27 1.87 0.85
CA THR A 110 -20.19 1.03 1.63
C THR A 110 -19.60 0.71 3.00
N ASP A 111 -20.44 0.36 3.97
CA ASP A 111 -19.96 -0.07 5.30
C ASP A 111 -19.03 -1.29 5.22
N GLU A 112 -19.27 -2.20 4.27
CA GLU A 112 -18.40 -3.34 4.01
C GLU A 112 -17.02 -2.92 3.50
N GLU A 113 -16.96 -1.96 2.57
CA GLU A 113 -15.69 -1.42 2.08
C GLU A 113 -14.91 -0.74 3.20
N ILE A 114 -15.58 0.10 4.00
CA ILE A 114 -14.96 0.81 5.13
C ILE A 114 -14.44 -0.19 6.16
N SER A 115 -15.24 -1.21 6.51
CA SER A 115 -14.85 -2.27 7.44
C SER A 115 -13.61 -3.02 6.94
N ASN A 116 -13.57 -3.40 5.67
CA ASN A 116 -12.42 -4.09 5.08
C ASN A 116 -11.15 -3.23 5.07
N VAL A 117 -11.27 -1.94 4.74
CA VAL A 117 -10.13 -0.99 4.82
C VAL A 117 -9.63 -0.89 6.26
N CYS A 118 -10.54 -0.69 7.22
CA CYS A 118 -10.21 -0.56 8.63
C CYS A 118 -9.55 -1.82 9.19
N GLU A 119 -10.00 -3.01 8.79
CA GLU A 119 -9.43 -4.29 9.22
C GLU A 119 -8.00 -4.51 8.70
N ILE A 120 -7.68 -4.03 7.49
CA ILE A 120 -6.31 -4.10 6.97
C ILE A 120 -5.42 -3.10 7.73
N ILE A 121 -5.89 -1.86 7.93
CA ILE A 121 -5.14 -0.84 8.67
C ILE A 121 -4.93 -1.24 10.13
N SER A 122 -5.90 -1.91 10.77
CA SER A 122 -5.79 -2.35 12.17
C SER A 122 -4.77 -3.46 12.39
N HIS A 123 -4.20 -3.99 11.31
CA HIS A 123 -3.26 -5.09 11.39
C HIS A 123 -2.00 -4.88 10.58
N HIS A 124 -1.79 -3.76 9.86
CA HIS A 124 -0.76 -3.64 8.82
C HIS A 124 0.70 -3.88 9.26
N HIS A 125 1.00 -3.85 10.57
CA HIS A 125 2.30 -4.24 11.13
C HIS A 125 2.33 -5.68 11.66
N SER A 126 1.18 -6.23 12.02
CA SER A 126 0.99 -7.62 12.45
C SER A 126 0.82 -8.56 11.25
N LYS A 127 1.29 -9.81 11.29
CA LYS A 127 1.09 -10.76 10.16
C LYS A 127 -0.40 -11.13 9.87
N ARG A 128 -1.36 -10.55 10.59
CA ARG A 128 -2.79 -10.89 10.52
C ARG A 128 -3.51 -10.30 9.31
N PHE A 129 -3.01 -9.21 8.69
CA PHE A 129 -3.54 -8.66 7.43
C PHE A 129 -3.29 -9.56 6.20
N LEU A 130 -2.43 -10.58 6.32
CA LEU A 130 -2.01 -11.47 5.22
C LEU A 130 -3.09 -12.46 4.73
N LYS A 131 -4.32 -12.34 5.24
CA LYS A 131 -5.42 -13.21 4.86
C LYS A 131 -6.06 -12.83 3.53
N THR A 132 -6.04 -11.55 3.17
CA THR A 132 -6.67 -11.04 1.93
C THR A 132 -5.63 -10.75 0.85
N LEU A 133 -6.07 -10.66 -0.40
CA LEU A 133 -5.21 -10.23 -1.50
C LEU A 133 -4.87 -8.74 -1.35
N GLU A 134 -5.86 -7.93 -0.99
CA GLU A 134 -5.76 -6.49 -0.79
C GLU A 134 -4.73 -6.15 0.30
N GLY A 135 -4.75 -6.86 1.42
CA GLY A 135 -3.78 -6.67 2.49
C GLY A 135 -2.34 -7.01 2.04
N LYS A 136 -2.17 -8.09 1.26
CA LYS A 136 -0.86 -8.45 0.68
C LYS A 136 -0.36 -7.38 -0.29
N ILE A 137 -1.24 -6.83 -1.12
CA ILE A 137 -0.90 -5.77 -2.07
C ILE A 137 -0.40 -4.53 -1.34
N VAL A 138 -1.13 -4.07 -0.31
CA VAL A 138 -0.75 -2.86 0.44
C VAL A 138 0.56 -3.07 1.20
N PHE A 139 0.74 -4.22 1.84
CA PHE A 139 2.01 -4.52 2.51
C PHE A 139 3.18 -4.59 1.54
N ASP A 140 3.01 -5.27 0.41
CA ASP A 140 4.06 -5.35 -0.60
C ASP A 140 4.40 -3.95 -1.14
N ALA A 141 3.39 -3.08 -1.31
CA ALA A 141 3.61 -1.70 -1.73
C ALA A 141 4.39 -0.89 -0.69
N ASP A 142 4.03 -0.99 0.59
CA ASP A 142 4.74 -0.33 1.68
C ASP A 142 6.20 -0.81 1.79
N TRP A 143 6.42 -2.13 1.73
CA TRP A 143 7.78 -2.68 1.74
C TRP A 143 8.60 -2.36 0.49
N LEU A 144 7.98 -2.15 -0.67
CA LEU A 144 8.68 -1.68 -1.85
C LEU A 144 9.25 -0.27 -1.63
N VAL A 145 8.58 0.58 -0.86
CA VAL A 145 9.08 1.90 -0.45
C VAL A 145 10.14 1.76 0.63
N ASN A 146 9.82 1.07 1.73
CA ASN A 146 10.69 0.95 2.90
C ASN A 146 12.02 0.24 2.59
N TYR A 147 12.01 -0.80 1.76
CA TYR A 147 13.23 -1.50 1.40
C TYR A 147 14.18 -0.61 0.58
N GLY A 148 13.65 0.24 -0.30
CA GLY A 148 14.45 1.18 -1.09
C GLY A 148 15.13 2.24 -0.22
N ASP A 149 14.43 2.69 0.82
CA ASP A 149 14.95 3.72 1.73
C ASP A 149 15.95 3.16 2.75
N GLN A 150 15.85 1.86 3.10
CA GLN A 150 16.64 1.24 4.17
C GLN A 150 17.78 0.34 3.69
N SER A 151 17.71 -0.24 2.48
CA SER A 151 18.67 -1.27 2.07
C SER A 151 20.05 -0.70 1.71
N LYS A 152 21.08 -1.17 2.43
CA LYS A 152 22.51 -0.90 2.15
C LYS A 152 23.29 -2.14 1.71
N LEU A 153 22.58 -3.26 1.55
CA LEU A 153 23.20 -4.54 1.21
C LEU A 153 23.72 -4.51 -0.22
N LYS A 154 24.92 -5.07 -0.45
CA LYS A 154 25.53 -5.20 -1.78
C LYS A 154 25.57 -6.65 -2.29
N ASP A 155 25.22 -7.60 -1.42
CA ASP A 155 25.25 -9.03 -1.73
C ASP A 155 23.96 -9.44 -2.45
N ARG A 156 24.08 -9.70 -3.76
CA ARG A 156 22.97 -10.03 -4.65
C ARG A 156 22.20 -11.28 -4.19
N GLU A 157 22.87 -12.33 -3.72
CA GLU A 157 22.19 -13.55 -3.31
C GLU A 157 21.42 -13.36 -1.99
N LYS A 158 21.99 -12.59 -1.06
CA LYS A 158 21.25 -12.20 0.16
C LYS A 158 20.04 -11.33 -0.15
N ILE A 159 20.18 -10.32 -1.02
CA ILE A 159 19.07 -9.46 -1.45
C ILE A 159 17.96 -10.30 -2.08
N LYS A 160 18.31 -11.22 -3.00
CA LYS A 160 17.34 -12.11 -3.65
C LYS A 160 16.61 -13.00 -2.65
N SER A 161 17.33 -13.54 -1.66
CA SER A 161 16.74 -14.35 -0.58
C SER A 161 15.77 -13.54 0.27
N ILE A 162 16.13 -12.31 0.64
CA ILE A 162 15.27 -11.39 1.39
C ILE A 162 14.01 -11.08 0.58
N ILE A 163 14.14 -10.68 -0.69
CA ILE A 163 12.99 -10.35 -1.55
C ILE A 163 12.00 -11.53 -1.63
N ASN A 164 12.52 -12.76 -1.80
CA ASN A 164 11.65 -13.94 -1.91
C ASN A 164 10.89 -14.26 -0.61
N LYS A 165 11.44 -13.88 0.56
CA LYS A 165 10.84 -14.10 1.88
C LYS A 165 9.92 -12.96 2.33
N LEU A 166 10.26 -11.72 1.95
CA LEU A 166 9.61 -10.51 2.42
C LEU A 166 8.31 -10.23 1.66
N PHE A 167 8.36 -10.25 0.33
CA PHE A 167 7.20 -9.92 -0.50
C PHE A 167 6.29 -11.12 -0.68
N PHE A 168 4.98 -10.89 -0.72
CA PHE A 168 3.97 -11.94 -0.83
C PHE A 168 3.61 -12.26 -2.28
N THR A 169 3.33 -11.23 -3.06
CA THR A 169 2.84 -11.36 -4.43
C THR A 169 3.97 -11.59 -5.44
N ASN A 170 3.63 -12.23 -6.56
CA ASN A 170 4.62 -12.51 -7.61
C ASN A 170 5.05 -11.24 -8.34
N SER A 171 4.14 -10.29 -8.56
CA SER A 171 4.47 -8.99 -9.15
C SER A 171 5.36 -8.16 -8.22
N ALA A 172 5.11 -8.10 -6.91
CA ALA A 172 5.99 -7.39 -5.99
C ALA A 172 7.41 -7.97 -5.97
N LYS A 173 7.55 -9.31 -5.94
CA LYS A 173 8.87 -9.95 -6.06
C LYS A 173 9.59 -9.59 -7.35
N LYS A 174 8.88 -9.48 -8.48
CA LYS A 174 9.47 -9.06 -9.76
C LYS A 174 9.90 -7.60 -9.74
N ILE A 175 9.05 -6.71 -9.22
CA ILE A 175 9.35 -5.27 -9.09
C ILE A 175 10.56 -5.09 -8.17
N ALA A 176 10.57 -5.71 -7.00
CA ALA A 176 11.67 -5.62 -6.05
C ALA A 176 12.99 -6.13 -6.64
N LYS A 177 12.97 -7.26 -7.38
CA LYS A 177 14.18 -7.74 -8.08
C LYS A 177 14.65 -6.74 -9.12
N SER A 178 13.74 -6.12 -9.86
CA SER A 178 14.13 -5.13 -10.87
C SER A 178 14.70 -3.85 -10.26
N LEU A 179 14.29 -3.48 -9.05
CA LEU A 179 14.77 -2.27 -8.35
C LEU A 179 16.08 -2.51 -7.60
N TYR A 180 16.27 -3.71 -7.04
CA TYR A 180 17.30 -3.95 -6.01
C TYR A 180 18.34 -5.03 -6.37
N LEU A 181 18.22 -5.73 -7.50
CA LEU A 181 19.21 -6.69 -8.00
C LEU A 181 19.76 -6.27 -9.36
#